data_AF-A0A7S3EXG6-F1
#
_entry.id   AF-A0A7S3EXG6-F1
#
_cell.length_a   1.000
_cell.length_b   1.000
_cell.length_c   1.000
_cell.angle_alpha   90.00
_cell.angle_beta   90.00
_cell.angle_gamma   90.00
#
_symmetry.space_group_name_H-M   'P 1'
#
loop_
_entity.id
_entity.type
_entity.pdbx_description
1 polymer ?
#
loop_
_entity_poly.entity_id
_entity_poly.type
_entity_poly.pdbx_seq_one_letter_code
_entity_poly.pdbx_strand_id
1 'polypeptide(L)'
;RNADPIYYASEGSQVPHTGGETLSFMFKSGDDLRQDALTLQLLRVMESVWEDEGLDLRLTPYLAVPTGYERGFIELVLETDTTANITTRYAGGAGGAFSKEPMAMFLREHNRTEAAYASAVETFCLSLAGYCVATYVMGIG
;
A
#
# COMPACT_ATOMS: atom_id res chain seq x y z
N ARG A 1 -13.26 -8.63 -18.69
CA ARG A 1 -14.44 -8.83 -17.80
C ARG A 1 -14.05 -8.17 -16.50
N ASN A 2 -14.71 -7.11 -16.05
CA ASN A 2 -14.42 -6.54 -14.74
C ASN A 2 -14.89 -7.56 -13.69
N ALA A 3 -13.96 -8.03 -12.86
CA ALA A 3 -14.29 -8.79 -11.67
C ALA A 3 -14.75 -7.78 -10.61
N ASP A 4 -15.97 -7.93 -10.10
CA ASP A 4 -16.41 -7.17 -8.93
C ASP A 4 -15.75 -7.80 -7.68
N PRO A 5 -14.84 -7.10 -6.99
CA PRO A 5 -14.16 -7.65 -5.83
C PRO A 5 -15.13 -7.78 -4.65
N ILE A 6 -14.98 -8.84 -3.86
CA ILE A 6 -15.76 -9.05 -2.63
C ILE A 6 -14.88 -8.71 -1.44
N TYR A 7 -15.35 -7.82 -0.56
CA TYR A 7 -14.62 -7.39 0.63
C TYR A 7 -15.01 -8.26 1.83
N TYR A 8 -14.02 -8.87 2.47
CA TYR A 8 -14.16 -9.65 3.69
C TYR A 8 -13.40 -8.95 4.83
N ALA A 9 -14.07 -8.71 5.95
CA ALA A 9 -13.42 -8.30 7.19
C ALA A 9 -13.63 -9.40 8.23
N SER A 10 -12.55 -9.88 8.84
CA SER A 10 -12.64 -10.78 9.99
C SER A 10 -12.08 -10.06 11.19
N GLU A 11 -12.87 -9.94 12.25
CA GLU A 11 -12.32 -9.66 13.57
C GLU A 11 -11.44 -10.85 13.95
N GLY A 12 -10.17 -10.59 14.31
CA GLY A 12 -9.27 -11.66 14.74
C GLY A 12 -9.88 -12.37 15.95
N SER A 13 -9.98 -13.71 15.90
CA SER A 13 -10.13 -14.49 17.13
C SER A 13 -8.92 -14.16 18.01
N GLN A 14 -9.12 -13.86 19.30
CA GLN A 14 -8.04 -13.47 20.19
C GLN A 14 -6.93 -14.53 20.21
N VAL A 15 -5.91 -14.32 19.39
CA VAL A 15 -4.66 -15.09 19.44
C VAL A 15 -3.87 -14.50 20.61
N PRO A 16 -3.33 -15.29 21.55
CA PRO A 16 -2.93 -14.79 22.88
C PRO A 16 -1.79 -13.76 22.93
N HIS A 17 -1.26 -13.31 21.78
CA HIS A 17 -0.06 -12.47 21.69
C HIS A 17 -0.16 -11.24 20.78
N THR A 18 -1.30 -10.96 20.13
CA THR A 18 -1.49 -9.73 19.35
C THR A 18 -2.80 -9.07 19.77
N GLY A 19 -2.72 -7.80 20.17
CA GLY A 19 -3.87 -7.04 20.64
C GLY A 19 -4.86 -6.77 19.51
N GLY A 20 -5.80 -7.70 19.27
CA GLY A 20 -7.06 -7.46 18.55
C GLY A 20 -6.96 -6.70 17.22
N GLU A 21 -5.94 -6.97 16.39
CA GLU A 21 -5.84 -6.34 15.07
C GLU A 21 -6.85 -6.97 14.09
N THR A 22 -7.71 -6.15 13.51
CA THR A 22 -8.68 -6.57 12.49
C THR A 22 -7.95 -6.80 11.17
N LEU A 23 -7.92 -8.07 10.72
CA LEU A 23 -7.38 -8.42 9.41
C LEU A 23 -8.49 -8.35 8.36
N SER A 24 -8.28 -7.53 7.34
CA SER A 24 -9.23 -7.31 6.25
C SER A 24 -8.65 -7.78 4.92
N PHE A 25 -9.46 -8.43 4.09
CA PHE A 25 -9.05 -8.99 2.82
C PHE A 25 -10.06 -8.70 1.71
N MET A 26 -9.57 -8.48 0.51
CA MET A 26 -10.33 -8.46 -0.73
C MET A 26 -10.19 -9.80 -1.43
N PHE A 27 -11.30 -10.47 -1.72
CA PHE A 27 -11.32 -11.61 -2.61
C PHE A 27 -11.47 -11.15 -4.05
N LYS A 28 -10.58 -11.62 -4.91
CA LYS A 28 -10.63 -11.39 -6.36
C LYS A 28 -10.84 -12.72 -7.08
N SER A 29 -11.74 -12.72 -8.06
CA SER A 29 -12.05 -13.86 -8.93
C SER A 29 -12.14 -13.38 -10.37
N GLY A 30 -11.36 -13.98 -11.27
CA GLY A 30 -11.17 -13.56 -12.66
C GLY A 30 -9.81 -12.90 -12.92
N ASP A 31 -8.99 -12.69 -11.87
CA ASP A 31 -7.64 -12.14 -11.97
C ASP A 31 -6.61 -13.17 -11.47
N ASP A 32 -5.52 -13.33 -12.22
CA ASP A 32 -4.42 -14.22 -11.85
C ASP A 32 -3.43 -13.53 -10.91
N LEU A 33 -3.62 -13.73 -9.60
CA LEU A 33 -2.80 -13.11 -8.55
C LEU A 33 -1.39 -13.70 -8.42
N ARG A 34 -1.00 -14.68 -9.25
CA ARG A 34 0.34 -15.29 -9.17
C ARG A 34 1.44 -14.28 -9.49
N GLN A 35 1.19 -13.37 -10.42
CA GLN A 35 2.15 -12.33 -10.79
C GLN A 35 2.28 -11.26 -9.69
N ASP A 36 1.16 -10.84 -9.08
CA ASP A 36 1.15 -9.94 -7.93
C ASP A 36 1.91 -10.55 -6.74
N ALA A 37 1.63 -11.81 -6.42
CA ALA A 37 2.29 -12.54 -5.34
C ALA A 37 3.81 -12.61 -5.54
N LEU A 38 4.28 -12.91 -6.75
CA LEU A 38 5.71 -12.93 -7.08
C LEU A 38 6.34 -11.54 -6.92
N THR A 39 5.66 -10.49 -7.39
CA THR A 39 6.15 -9.10 -7.31
C THR A 39 6.29 -8.66 -5.86
N LEU A 40 5.28 -8.94 -5.03
CA LEU A 40 5.29 -8.60 -3.59
C LEU A 40 6.34 -9.40 -2.82
N GLN A 41 6.61 -10.65 -3.21
CA GLN A 41 7.71 -11.44 -2.65
C GLN A 41 9.07 -10.84 -3.00
N LEU A 42 9.27 -10.39 -4.24
CA LEU A 42 10.52 -9.76 -4.64
C LEU A 42 10.74 -8.43 -3.88
N LEU A 43 9.69 -7.64 -3.68
CA LEU A 43 9.71 -6.45 -2.82
C LEU A 43 10.17 -6.78 -1.39
N ARG A 44 9.67 -7.87 -0.78
CA ARG A 44 10.11 -8.32 0.56
C ARG A 44 11.58 -8.75 0.59
N VAL A 45 12.08 -9.35 -0.49
CA VAL A 45 13.51 -9.68 -0.60
C VAL A 45 14.34 -8.40 -0.70
N MET A 46 13.91 -7.41 -1.47
CA MET A 46 14.60 -6.11 -1.55
C MET A 46 14.61 -5.39 -0.20
N GLU A 47 13.48 -5.41 0.52
CA GLU A 47 13.35 -4.89 1.88
C GLU A 47 14.37 -5.53 2.84
N SER A 48 14.44 -6.87 2.88
CA SER A 48 15.43 -7.57 3.70
C SER A 48 16.87 -7.19 3.36
N VAL A 49 17.20 -7.01 2.08
CA VAL A 49 18.55 -6.60 1.65
C VAL A 49 18.86 -5.16 2.11
N TRP A 50 17.89 -4.25 2.08
CA TRP A 50 18.08 -2.90 2.58
C TRP A 50 18.19 -2.85 4.10
N GLU A 51 17.39 -3.64 4.82
CA GLU A 51 17.46 -3.77 6.27
C GLU A 51 18.83 -4.29 6.74
N ASP A 52 19.40 -5.27 6.02
CA ASP A 52 20.75 -5.80 6.30
C ASP A 52 21.84 -4.71 6.20
N GLU A 53 21.63 -3.69 5.37
CA GLU A 53 22.50 -2.51 5.22
C GLU A 53 22.07 -1.33 6.12
N GLY A 54 21.08 -1.53 7.01
CA GLY A 54 20.59 -0.51 7.94
C GLY A 54 19.68 0.55 7.31
N LEU A 55 19.05 0.24 6.17
CA LEU A 55 18.14 1.13 5.46
C LEU A 55 16.68 0.66 5.63
N ASP A 56 15.94 1.32 6.52
CA ASP A 56 14.47 1.18 6.61
C ASP A 56 13.79 2.15 5.65
N LEU A 57 13.33 1.65 4.51
CA LEU A 57 12.61 2.43 3.49
C LEU A 57 11.10 2.48 3.73
N ARG A 58 10.59 1.94 4.84
CA ARG A 58 9.17 1.98 5.23
C ARG A 58 8.23 1.49 4.12
N LEU A 59 8.57 0.36 3.47
CA LEU A 59 7.72 -0.25 2.47
C LEU A 59 6.52 -0.95 3.12
N THR A 60 5.47 -1.19 2.34
CA THR A 60 4.30 -1.94 2.80
C THR A 60 3.93 -2.99 1.76
N PRO A 61 4.69 -4.10 1.67
CA PRO A 61 4.39 -5.19 0.75
C PRO A 61 3.20 -6.00 1.29
N TYR A 62 1.97 -5.56 1.01
CA TYR A 62 0.74 -6.26 1.40
C TYR A 62 0.70 -7.71 0.87
N LEU A 63 -0.15 -8.56 1.45
CA LEU A 63 -0.28 -9.95 1.00
C LEU A 63 -1.14 -10.07 -0.26
N ALA A 64 -0.66 -10.83 -1.24
CA ALA A 64 -1.48 -11.39 -2.30
C ALA A 64 -1.32 -12.92 -2.28
N VAL A 65 -2.43 -13.63 -2.07
CA VAL A 65 -2.45 -15.08 -1.87
C VAL A 65 -3.33 -15.73 -2.93
N PRO A 66 -2.74 -16.30 -3.99
CA PRO A 66 -3.46 -17.11 -4.96
C PRO A 66 -4.01 -18.37 -4.28
N THR A 67 -5.30 -18.64 -4.41
CA THR A 67 -5.95 -19.82 -3.82
C THR A 67 -6.47 -20.80 -4.86
N GLY A 68 -6.40 -20.45 -6.15
CA GLY A 68 -6.77 -21.31 -7.27
C GLY A 68 -6.59 -20.62 -8.62
N TYR A 69 -7.15 -21.21 -9.66
CA TYR A 69 -7.14 -20.61 -11.01
C TYR A 69 -7.91 -19.28 -11.01
N GLU A 70 -7.21 -18.20 -11.41
CA GLU A 70 -7.72 -16.83 -11.50
C GLU A 70 -8.49 -16.40 -10.24
N ARG A 71 -8.00 -16.75 -9.05
CA ARG A 71 -8.62 -16.34 -7.79
C ARG A 71 -7.65 -16.30 -6.63
N GLY A 72 -7.96 -15.44 -5.66
CA GLY A 72 -7.25 -15.39 -4.39
C GLY A 72 -7.67 -14.20 -3.53
N PHE A 73 -6.87 -13.95 -2.51
CA PHE A 73 -7.09 -12.88 -1.55
C PHE A 73 -5.96 -11.84 -1.67
N ILE A 74 -6.32 -10.58 -1.47
CA ILE A 74 -5.40 -9.46 -1.30
C ILE A 74 -5.68 -8.84 0.06
N GLU A 75 -4.65 -8.62 0.87
CA GLU A 75 -4.77 -7.89 2.13
C GLU A 75 -5.20 -6.44 1.89
N LEU A 76 -6.13 -5.95 2.71
CA LEU A 76 -6.57 -4.56 2.69
C LEU A 76 -5.75 -3.75 3.69
N VAL A 77 -4.93 -2.84 3.17
CA VAL A 77 -4.21 -1.86 4.00
C VAL A 77 -5.21 -0.77 4.43
N LEU A 78 -5.50 -0.73 5.73
CA LEU A 78 -6.45 0.22 6.32
C LEU A 78 -5.87 1.64 6.34
N GLU A 79 -6.74 2.63 6.52
CA GLU A 79 -6.37 4.06 6.58
C GLU A 79 -5.62 4.56 5.33
N THR A 80 -5.89 3.95 4.17
CA THR A 80 -5.32 4.32 2.87
C THR A 80 -6.36 4.91 1.93
N ASP A 81 -5.89 5.70 0.96
CA ASP A 81 -6.68 6.14 -0.18
C ASP A 81 -5.79 6.16 -1.43
N THR A 82 -6.40 6.10 -2.61
CA THR A 82 -5.64 6.10 -3.86
C THR A 82 -5.16 7.51 -4.21
N THR A 83 -3.96 7.63 -4.79
CA THR A 83 -3.43 8.92 -5.29
C THR A 83 -4.41 9.64 -6.22
N ALA A 84 -5.19 8.90 -7.02
CA ALA A 84 -6.21 9.44 -7.91
C ALA A 84 -7.38 10.07 -7.14
N ASN A 85 -7.88 9.41 -6.09
CA ASN A 85 -8.93 9.95 -5.22
C ASN A 85 -8.46 11.20 -4.47
N ILE A 86 -7.26 11.14 -3.87
CA ILE A 86 -6.65 12.27 -3.18
C ILE A 86 -6.53 13.46 -4.13
N THR A 87 -5.93 13.27 -5.30
CA THR A 87 -5.79 14.34 -6.30
C THR A 87 -7.14 14.92 -6.71
N THR A 88 -8.15 14.08 -6.96
CA THR A 88 -9.50 14.53 -7.32
C THR A 88 -10.12 15.38 -6.21
N ARG A 89 -9.98 14.95 -4.95
CA ARG A 89 -10.55 15.62 -3.77
C ARG A 89 -9.90 16.98 -3.49
N TYR A 90 -8.57 17.06 -3.51
CA TYR A 90 -7.84 18.25 -3.07
C TYR A 90 -7.47 19.20 -4.20
N ALA A 91 -7.40 18.73 -5.44
CA ALA A 91 -6.96 19.53 -6.59
C ALA A 91 -8.13 20.08 -7.45
N GLY A 92 -9.38 19.84 -7.05
CA GLY A 92 -10.56 20.32 -7.77
C GLY A 92 -10.91 19.51 -9.03
N GLY A 93 -10.55 18.22 -9.07
CA GLY A 93 -10.82 17.32 -10.19
C GLY A 93 -9.64 17.09 -11.14
N ALA A 94 -9.91 16.59 -12.35
CA ALA A 94 -8.91 16.08 -13.29
C ALA A 94 -7.84 17.10 -13.75
N GLY A 95 -8.09 18.41 -13.60
CA GLY A 95 -7.16 19.48 -13.97
C GLY A 95 -6.08 19.78 -12.92
N GLY A 96 -6.22 19.27 -11.70
CA GLY A 96 -5.31 19.57 -10.60
C GLY A 96 -4.22 18.53 -10.35
N ALA A 97 -4.10 17.50 -11.19
CA ALA A 97 -3.08 16.46 -11.06
C ALA A 97 -1.63 16.95 -11.12
N PHE A 98 -1.41 18.20 -11.53
CA PHE A 98 -0.10 18.85 -11.58
C PHE A 98 0.11 19.90 -10.48
N SER A 99 -0.87 20.17 -9.62
CA SER A 99 -0.62 21.00 -8.44
C SER A 99 0.17 20.16 -7.42
N LYS A 100 1.20 20.75 -6.81
CA LYS A 100 2.07 20.07 -5.83
C LYS A 100 1.42 19.94 -4.45
N GLU A 101 0.28 20.57 -4.27
CA GLU A 101 -0.40 20.76 -3.00
C GLU A 101 -1.30 19.59 -2.55
N PRO A 102 -1.94 18.77 -3.41
CA PRO A 102 -2.92 17.75 -3.00
C PRO A 102 -2.38 16.76 -1.98
N MET A 103 -1.18 16.22 -2.22
CA MET A 103 -0.56 15.25 -1.33
C MET A 103 -0.12 15.90 -0.02
N ALA A 104 0.45 17.11 -0.08
CA ALA A 104 0.84 17.86 1.11
C ALA A 104 -0.38 18.24 1.98
N MET A 105 -1.48 18.65 1.36
CA MET A 105 -2.75 18.94 2.04
C MET A 105 -3.34 17.69 2.69
N PHE A 106 -3.36 16.56 1.98
CA PHE A 106 -3.80 15.28 2.53
C PHE A 106 -2.98 14.86 3.75
N LEU A 107 -1.65 14.91 3.65
CA LEU A 107 -0.76 14.60 4.78
C LEU A 107 -0.99 15.55 5.96
N ARG A 108 -1.18 16.85 5.70
CA ARG A 108 -1.42 17.85 6.76
C ARG A 108 -2.77 17.67 7.46
N GLU A 109 -3.81 17.27 6.73
CA GLU A 109 -5.14 17.00 7.30
C GLU A 109 -5.13 15.79 8.24
N HIS A 110 -4.39 14.74 7.89
CA HIS A 110 -4.32 13.50 8.67
C HIS A 110 -3.25 13.55 9.78
N ASN A 111 -2.32 14.51 9.74
CA ASN A 111 -1.26 14.67 10.74
C ASN A 111 -1.31 16.05 11.40
N ARG A 112 -2.08 16.16 12.49
CA ARG A 112 -2.41 17.45 13.13
C ARG A 112 -1.26 18.17 13.82
N THR A 113 -0.22 17.44 14.24
CA THR A 113 0.94 18.02 14.93
C THR A 113 2.09 18.19 13.95
N GLU A 114 2.93 19.21 14.15
CA GLU A 114 4.09 19.43 13.28
C GLU A 114 5.05 18.24 13.30
N ALA A 115 5.23 17.61 14.46
CA ALA A 115 6.05 16.41 14.59
C ALA A 115 5.48 15.22 13.81
N ALA A 116 4.16 14.99 13.87
CA ALA A 116 3.51 13.92 13.10
C ALA A 116 3.58 14.21 11.59
N TYR A 117 3.38 15.46 11.18
CA TYR A 117 3.48 15.84 9.78
C TYR A 117 4.90 15.64 9.24
N ALA A 118 5.93 16.08 9.99
CA ALA A 118 7.32 15.87 9.60
C ALA A 118 7.65 14.37 9.48
N SER A 119 7.20 13.54 10.42
CA SER A 119 7.35 12.08 10.37
C SER A 119 6.64 11.47 9.15
N ALA A 120 5.42 11.91 8.84
CA ALA A 120 4.67 11.42 7.69
C ALA A 120 5.32 11.80 6.36
N VAL A 121 5.88 13.01 6.24
CA VAL A 121 6.66 13.44 5.07
C VAL A 121 7.94 12.61 4.93
N GLU A 122 8.64 12.32 6.03
CA GLU A 122 9.80 11.43 6.01
C GLU A 122 9.40 10.03 5.54
N THR A 123 8.31 9.45 6.06
CA THR A 123 7.79 8.15 5.61
C THR A 123 7.46 8.16 4.13
N PHE A 124 6.79 9.22 3.65
CA PHE A 124 6.48 9.38 2.24
C PHE A 124 7.75 9.39 1.38
N CYS A 125 8.79 10.13 1.78
CA CYS A 125 10.05 10.20 1.04
C CYS A 125 10.80 8.86 1.01
N LEU A 126 10.89 8.17 2.15
CA LEU A 126 11.57 6.87 2.26
C LEU A 126 10.85 5.80 1.42
N SER A 127 9.54 5.69 1.58
CA SER A 127 8.72 4.72 0.83
C SER A 127 8.72 5.02 -0.66
N LEU A 128 8.61 6.29 -1.05
CA LEU A 128 8.70 6.70 -2.45
C LEU A 128 10.04 6.29 -3.07
N ALA A 129 11.15 6.56 -2.37
CA ALA A 129 12.47 6.16 -2.85
C ALA A 129 12.59 4.65 -3.03
N GLY A 130 12.12 3.86 -2.05
CA GLY A 130 12.12 2.40 -2.12
C GLY A 130 11.27 1.86 -3.27
N TYR A 131 10.02 2.33 -3.42
CA TYR A 131 9.14 1.91 -4.51
C TYR A 131 9.69 2.35 -5.89
N CYS A 132 10.25 3.56 -6.03
CA CYS A 132 10.85 3.99 -7.30
C CYS A 132 12.02 3.10 -7.75
N VAL A 133 12.92 2.73 -6.82
CA VAL A 133 14.04 1.84 -7.15
C VAL A 133 13.53 0.43 -7.44
N ALA A 134 12.63 -0.09 -6.62
CA ALA A 134 12.07 -1.43 -6.79
C ALA A 134 11.36 -1.58 -8.14
N THR A 135 10.46 -0.66 -8.50
CA THR A 135 9.71 -0.74 -9.75
C THR A 135 10.59 -0.54 -10.98
N TYR A 136 11.63 0.29 -10.88
CA TYR A 136 12.63 0.43 -11.93
C TYR A 136 13.41 -0.87 -12.16
N VAL A 137 13.92 -1.49 -11.09
CA VAL A 137 14.69 -2.75 -11.16
C VAL A 137 13.83 -3.90 -11.70
N MET A 138 12.56 -3.96 -11.29
CA MET A 138 11.62 -4.99 -11.76
C MET A 138 11.07 -4.73 -13.18
N GLY A 139 11.27 -3.54 -13.74
CA GLY A 139 10.74 -3.17 -15.06
C GLY A 139 9.21 -2.97 -15.08
N ILE A 140 8.63 -2.53 -13.97
CA ILE A 140 7.18 -2.31 -13.79
C ILE A 140 6.83 -0.81 -13.76
N GLY A 141 7.80 0.06 -13.45
CA GLY A 141 7.62 1.50 -13.22
C GLY A 141 7.46 2.35 -14.47
#